data_AF-A0AAV5VZE1-F1
#
_entry.id   AF-A0AAV5VZE1-F1
#
_cell.length_a   1.000
_cell.length_b   1.000
_cell.length_c   1.000
_cell.angle_alpha   90.00
_cell.angle_beta   90.00
_cell.angle_gamma   90.00
#
_symmetry.space_group_name_H-M   'P 1'
#
loop_
_entity.id
_entity.type
_entity.pdbx_description
1 polymer ?
#
loop_
_entity_poly.entity_id
_entity_poly.type
_entity_poly.pdbx_seq_one_letter_code
_entity_poly.pdbx_strand_id
1 'polypeptide(L)' 'RKREVFMEHMKEGPSSEFWRMVKYIDDLSFYSIPDYDGLRKLVRTIAERAECREWEPLDWSSKQYEGPNWNRDNYKKV' A
#
# COMPACT_ATOMS: atom_id res chain seq x y z
N ARG A 1 8.29 18.53 16.43
CA ARG A 1 8.76 19.19 15.18
C ARG A 1 9.02 18.23 14.01
N LYS A 2 10.08 17.39 13.97
CA LYS A 2 10.33 16.51 12.79
C LYS A 2 9.24 15.44 12.56
N ARG A 3 8.71 14.84 13.63
CA ARG A 3 7.62 13.84 13.57
C ARG A 3 6.30 14.44 13.06
N GLU A 4 5.96 15.65 13.47
CA GLU A 4 4.74 16.33 13.03
C GLU A 4 4.79 16.71 11.54
N VAL A 5 5.92 17.24 11.08
CA VAL A 5 6.13 17.56 9.65
C VAL A 5 6.05 16.30 8.78
N PHE A 6 6.63 15.19 9.24
CA PHE A 6 6.53 13.89 8.56
C PHE A 6 5.07 13.38 8.51
N MET A 7 4.33 13.54 9.60
CA MET A 7 2.92 13.13 9.69
C MET A 7 2.00 14.02 8.83
N GLU A 8 2.27 15.32 8.70
CA GLU A 8 1.57 16.20 7.76
C GLU A 8 1.85 15.78 6.31
N HIS A 9 3.10 15.51 5.95
CA HIS A 9 3.47 15.07 4.61
C HIS A 9 2.80 13.74 4.23
N MET A 10 2.67 12.82 5.19
CA MET A 10 1.96 11.55 5.03
C MET A 10 0.44 11.72 4.89
N LYS A 11 -0.15 12.76 5.48
CA LYS A 11 -1.59 13.05 5.37
C LYS A 11 -1.97 13.62 4.01
N GLU A 12 -1.11 14.47 3.44
CA GLU A 12 -1.37 15.21 2.20
C GLU A 12 -0.81 14.50 0.94
N GLY A 13 -0.01 13.46 1.11
CA GLY A 13 0.60 12.70 0.02
C GLY A 13 -0.29 11.59 -0.58
N PRO A 14 0.18 10.93 -1.66
CA PRO A 14 -0.54 9.85 -2.37
C PRO A 14 -0.82 8.59 -1.54
N SER A 15 -0.43 8.59 -0.26
CA SER A 15 -0.33 7.43 0.62
C SER A 15 -1.02 7.67 1.97
N SER A 16 -2.16 8.36 1.96
CA SER A 16 -3.02 8.57 3.15
C SER A 16 -3.33 7.27 3.92
N GLU A 17 -3.33 6.13 3.21
CA GLU A 17 -3.47 4.79 3.75
C GLU A 17 -2.31 4.41 4.69
N PHE A 18 -1.06 4.74 4.35
CA PHE A 18 0.08 4.54 5.25
C PHE A 18 -0.04 5.42 6.50
N TRP A 19 -0.53 6.65 6.37
CA TRP A 19 -0.81 7.49 7.54
C TRP A 19 -1.85 6.84 8.45
N ARG A 20 -2.95 6.31 7.88
CA ARG A 20 -3.99 5.59 8.64
C ARG A 20 -3.43 4.37 9.35
N MET A 21 -2.54 3.61 8.71
CA MET A 21 -1.85 2.47 9.33
C MET A 21 -0.99 2.92 10.53
N VAL A 22 -0.16 3.94 10.34
CA VAL A 22 0.74 4.44 11.40
C VAL A 22 -0.09 4.98 12.57
N LYS A 23 -1.13 5.76 12.30
CA LYS A 23 -2.02 6.27 13.35
C LYS A 23 -2.70 5.14 14.11
N TYR A 24 -3.24 4.15 13.41
CA TYR A 24 -3.87 2.99 14.05
C TYR A 24 -2.91 2.27 15.00
N ILE A 25 -1.66 2.03 14.57
CA ILE A 25 -0.64 1.36 15.39
C ILE A 25 -0.26 2.20 16.62
N ASP A 26 -0.12 3.52 16.47
CA ASP A 26 0.21 4.44 17.56
C ASP A 26 -0.91 4.53 18.61
N ASP A 27 -2.17 4.30 18.19
CA ASP A 27 -3.36 4.30 19.04
C ASP A 27 -3.61 2.93 19.73
N LEU A 28 -2.84 1.88 19.43
CA LEU A 28 -3.00 0.56 20.06
C LEU A 28 -2.54 0.56 21.52
N SER A 29 -3.30 -0.13 22.38
CA SER A 29 -2.90 -0.40 23.76
C SER A 29 -2.02 -1.65 23.84
N PHE A 30 -1.31 -1.81 24.96
CA PHE A 30 -0.39 -2.94 25.17
C PHE A 30 -1.04 -4.33 25.00
N TYR A 31 -2.31 -4.48 25.39
CA TYR A 31 -3.05 -5.74 25.28
C TYR A 31 -4.02 -5.77 24.09
N SER A 32 -4.00 -4.75 23.23
CA SER A 32 -4.87 -4.73 22.05
C SER A 32 -4.47 -5.83 21.08
N ILE A 33 -5.46 -6.55 20.55
CA ILE A 33 -5.26 -7.45 19.40
C ILE A 33 -5.34 -6.58 18.14
N PRO A 34 -4.28 -6.51 17.30
CA PRO A 34 -4.32 -5.70 16.09
C PRO A 34 -5.31 -6.27 15.05
N ASP A 35 -6.01 -5.37 14.35
CA ASP A 35 -6.88 -5.67 13.21
C ASP A 35 -6.02 -5.83 11.95
N TYR A 36 -5.46 -7.04 11.80
CA TYR A 36 -4.63 -7.38 10.63
C TYR A 36 -5.41 -7.37 9.32
N ASP A 37 -6.71 -7.66 9.34
CA ASP A 37 -7.57 -7.61 8.15
C ASP A 37 -7.77 -6.17 7.67
N GLY A 38 -8.01 -5.25 8.60
CA GLY A 38 -8.08 -3.81 8.34
C GLY A 38 -6.77 -3.26 7.76
N LEU A 39 -5.63 -3.63 8.36
CA LEU A 39 -4.31 -3.24 7.86
C LEU A 39 -4.04 -3.83 6.46
N ARG A 40 -4.37 -5.10 6.23
CA ARG A 40 -4.24 -5.75 4.92
C ARG A 40 -5.08 -5.04 3.87
N LYS A 41 -6.29 -4.59 4.22
CA LYS A 41 -7.18 -3.85 3.31
C LYS A 41 -6.54 -2.52 2.87
N LEU A 42 -5.89 -1.80 3.77
CA LEU A 42 -5.18 -0.54 3.43
C LEU A 42 -4.03 -0.78 2.45
N VAL A 43 -3.20 -1.80 2.70
CA VAL A 43 -2.11 -2.17 1.79
C VAL A 43 -2.63 -2.58 0.41
N ARG A 44 -3.71 -3.38 0.37
CA ARG A 44 -4.32 -3.79 -0.89
C ARG A 44 -4.83 -2.59 -1.70
N THR A 45 -5.46 -1.61 -1.05
CA THR A 45 -5.91 -0.38 -1.73
C THR A 45 -4.76 0.41 -2.34
N ILE A 46 -3.59 0.45 -1.68
CA ILE A 46 -2.38 1.08 -2.24
C ILE A 46 -1.91 0.32 -3.47
N ALA A 47 -1.79 -1.01 -3.38
CA ALA A 47 -1.35 -1.86 -4.48
C ALA A 47 -2.27 -1.77 -5.70
N GLU A 48 -3.60 -1.79 -5.49
CA GLU A 48 -4.60 -1.64 -6.55
C GLU A 48 -4.48 -0.28 -7.25
N ARG A 49 -4.29 0.81 -6.50
CA ARG A 49 -4.09 2.16 -7.06
C ARG A 49 -2.79 2.28 -7.86
N ALA A 50 -1.75 1.57 -7.44
CA ALA A 50 -0.46 1.52 -8.12
C ALA A 50 -0.45 0.50 -9.28
N GLU A 51 -1.57 -0.15 -9.56
CA GLU A 51 -1.71 -1.20 -10.58
C GLU A 51 -0.75 -2.39 -10.38
N CYS A 52 -0.30 -2.61 -9.14
CA CYS A 52 0.57 -3.73 -8.78
C CYS A 52 -0.18 -5.06 -8.89
N ARG A 53 0.51 -6.10 -9.35
CA ARG A 53 -0.07 -7.43 -9.55
C ARG A 53 0.66 -8.46 -8.70
N GLU A 54 -0.07 -9.41 -8.13
CA GLU A 54 0.52 -10.41 -7.20
C GLU A 54 1.59 -11.31 -7.84
N TRP A 55 1.55 -11.45 -9.17
CA TRP A 55 2.51 -12.25 -9.94
C TRP A 55 3.71 -11.45 -10.46
N GLU A 56 3.75 -10.14 -10.23
CA GLU A 56 4.91 -9.34 -10.59
C GLU A 56 6.14 -9.80 -9.80
N PRO A 57 7.30 -9.90 -10.46
CA PRO A 57 8.52 -10.25 -9.76
C PRO A 57 8.88 -9.15 -8.76
N LEU A 58 9.25 -9.56 -7.55
CA LEU A 58 9.85 -8.67 -6.56
C LEU A 58 11.20 -8.17 -7.05
N ASP A 59 11.66 -7.03 -6.55
CA ASP A 59 12.91 -6.39 -7.01
C ASP A 59 14.15 -7.29 -6.88
N TRP A 60 14.14 -8.21 -5.91
CA TRP A 60 15.22 -9.17 -5.69
C TRP A 60 15.01 -10.51 -6.42
N SER A 61 13.95 -10.63 -7.22
CA SER A 61 13.69 -11.80 -8.06
C SER A 61 14.65 -11.81 -9.26
N SER A 62 15.07 -13.01 -9.68
CA SER A 62 15.80 -13.19 -10.93
C SER A 62 14.92 -13.08 -12.18
N LYS A 63 13.60 -13.07 -12.02
CA LYS A 63 12.64 -12.88 -13.11
C LYS A 63 12.55 -11.40 -13.44
N GLN A 64 12.69 -11.06 -14.72
CA GLN A 64 12.54 -9.69 -15.19
C GLN A 64 11.07 -9.27 -15.17
N TYR A 65 10.80 -8.02 -14.78
CA TYR A 65 9.48 -7.41 -14.92
C TYR A 65 9.07 -7.40 -16.39
N GLU A 66 8.02 -8.15 -16.72
CA GLU A 66 7.33 -8.04 -18.00
C GLU A 66 6.20 -7.03 -17.80
N GLY A 67 6.35 -5.83 -18.38
CA GLY A 67 5.33 -4.79 -18.31
C GLY A 67 3.95 -5.26 -18.77
N PRO A 68 2.89 -4.50 -18.48
CA PRO A 68 1.52 -4.90 -18.76
C PRO A 68 1.34 -5.21 -20.25
N ASN A 69 0.85 -6.42 -20.56
CA ASN A 69 0.46 -6.79 -21.91
C ASN A 69 -1.03 -6.51 -22.06
N TRP A 70 -1.34 -5.29 -22.52
CA TRP A 70 -2.71 -4.79 -22.71
C TRP A 70 -3.60 -5.67 -23.58
N ASN A 71 -3.01 -6.51 -24.45
CA ASN A 71 -3.74 -7.46 -25.29
C ASN A 71 -4.04 -8.80 -24.59
N ARG A 72 -3.27 -9.17 -23.56
CA ARG A 72 -3.42 -10.44 -22.81
C ARG A 72 -4.34 -10.30 -21.59
N ASP A 73 -4.40 -9.11 -21.01
CA ASP A 73 -4.98 -8.89 -19.69
C ASP A 73 -6.44 -8.39 -19.71
N ASN A 74 -7.13 -8.41 -20.87
CA ASN A 74 -8.51 -7.91 -21.03
C ASN A 74 -8.73 -6.50 -20.45
N TYR A 75 -7.71 -5.64 -20.53
CA TYR A 75 -7.79 -4.29 -19.98
C TYR A 75 -8.79 -3.46 -20.82
N LYS A 76 -9.96 -3.18 -20.24
CA LYS A 76 -10.84 -2.11 -20.73
C LYS A 76 -10.35 -0.80 -20.14
N LYS A 77 -9.72 0.01 -20.98
CA LYS A 77 -9.48 1.43 -20.68
C LYS A 77 -10.85 2.07 -20.39
N VAL A 78 -11.05 2.57 -19.17
CA VAL A 78 -12.22 3.37 -18.80
C VAL A 78 -12.06 4.77 -19.36
#